data_AF-A0A1L8N1C0-F1
#
_entry.id   AF-A0A1L8N1C0-F1
#
_cell.length_a   1.000
_cell.length_b   1.000
_cell.length_c   1.000
_cell.angle_alpha   90.00
_cell.angle_beta   90.00
_cell.angle_gamma   90.00
#
_symmetry.space_group_name_H-M   'P 1'
#
loop_
_entity.id
_entity.type
_entity.pdbx_description
1 polymer ?
#
loop_
_entity_poly.entity_id
_entity_poly.type
_entity_poly.pdbx_seq_one_letter_code
_entity_poly.pdbx_strand_id
1 'polypeptide(L)'
;MKSTLKLGFTLAAFAAISCTVLAIVNNFTAPVIAEHAAEKSNAGLSIVFPDATKFTTVDDVTKGNTDVESLNKYLKENLNNIDGLYIAYNGDSVVGAVAQVDGPSYDHVTLMVGIDMKRTITGMKILETSDSPGYGQEALKPEFYEQFTGIDASESLVAGESFDAISGATISSNAYADLINFAVYIAGDYLANNFGGASGSAAPTGPVTYEKPFSFGQALFEIFDIQNNENLKVEWITNDLPETVNSFTTGHAFSVVDMNTNKIIGAIVAMTGMSNNHDATVIVGVNLKRTILGARIMKLDDAPGFGLAARNKSFYSQFKGKSVDTYFGPGAGITAIENAMKTSESISHLVQAAGWAASEWLAENAEGKKASPNADPFTITITEGSTYTVPEAIFDIYDVENHPELTTKDIETLPTVEDDNLTITKGIQVFDNDTLKAIAFEINGKLYSHDGSVLVSINTNGIIDGIRITKINDTPMLGNKALGKSFWNQFTGKPANGELSVPETIDAISGATVTSTRITALVNFAAKAYNKYVAN
;
A
#
# COMPACT_ATOMS: atom_id res chain seq x y z
N MET A 1 -4.30 44.88 -8.55
CA MET A 1 -5.51 44.35 -9.23
C MET A 1 -5.31 44.00 -10.71
N LYS A 2 -4.69 44.84 -11.56
CA LYS A 2 -4.50 44.53 -12.99
C LYS A 2 -3.58 43.33 -13.29
N SER A 3 -2.60 43.03 -12.44
CA SER A 3 -1.65 41.92 -12.66
C SER A 3 -2.25 40.55 -12.33
N THR A 4 -2.99 40.42 -11.23
CA THR A 4 -3.66 39.19 -10.81
C THR A 4 -4.75 38.77 -11.80
N LEU A 5 -5.51 39.73 -12.32
CA LEU A 5 -6.55 39.47 -13.34
C LEU A 5 -5.93 39.01 -14.68
N LYS A 6 -4.79 39.59 -15.07
CA LYS A 6 -4.04 39.19 -16.26
C LYS A 6 -3.53 37.75 -16.14
N LEU A 7 -2.98 37.39 -14.97
CA LEU A 7 -2.49 36.03 -14.72
C LEU A 7 -3.63 34.99 -14.78
N GLY A 8 -4.79 35.32 -14.19
CA GLY A 8 -5.98 34.46 -14.27
C GLY A 8 -6.48 34.24 -15.71
N PHE A 9 -6.54 35.32 -16.52
CA PHE A 9 -6.93 35.20 -17.93
C PHE A 9 -5.90 34.44 -18.77
N THR A 10 -4.60 34.63 -18.51
CA THR A 10 -3.55 33.86 -19.18
C THR A 10 -3.69 32.36 -18.88
N LEU A 11 -3.91 31.99 -17.62
CA LEU A 11 -4.09 30.58 -17.23
C LEU A 11 -5.37 29.98 -17.86
N ALA A 12 -6.48 30.73 -17.85
CA ALA A 12 -7.71 30.31 -18.50
C ALA A 12 -7.55 30.10 -20.02
N ALA A 13 -6.79 30.97 -20.69
CA ALA A 13 -6.49 30.83 -22.11
C ALA A 13 -5.66 29.58 -22.40
N PHE A 14 -4.62 29.30 -21.60
CA PHE A 14 -3.84 28.07 -21.74
C PHE A 14 -4.70 26.82 -21.52
N ALA A 15 -5.51 26.79 -20.45
CA ALA A 15 -6.40 25.67 -20.17
C ALA A 15 -7.40 25.44 -21.32
N ALA A 16 -8.01 26.50 -21.85
CA ALA A 16 -8.94 26.41 -22.98
C ALA A 16 -8.27 25.85 -24.23
N ILE A 17 -7.05 26.30 -24.55
CA ILE A 17 -6.28 25.80 -25.69
C ILE A 17 -5.92 24.33 -25.48
N SER A 18 -5.41 23.96 -24.30
CA SER A 18 -5.05 22.57 -23.98
C SER A 18 -6.24 21.62 -24.05
N CYS A 19 -7.39 21.98 -23.47
CA CYS A 19 -8.62 21.18 -23.56
C CYS A 19 -9.11 21.05 -25.01
N THR A 20 -9.01 22.13 -25.80
CA THR A 20 -9.42 22.11 -27.21
C THR A 20 -8.53 21.16 -28.04
N VAL A 21 -7.22 21.23 -27.84
CA VAL A 21 -6.27 20.33 -28.52
C VAL A 21 -6.53 18.87 -28.12
N LEU A 22 -6.71 18.60 -26.83
CA LEU A 22 -7.00 17.24 -26.34
C LEU A 22 -8.32 16.71 -26.89
N ALA A 23 -9.37 17.54 -26.94
CA ALA A 23 -10.67 17.15 -27.50
C ALA A 23 -10.59 16.83 -29.00
N ILE A 24 -9.83 17.61 -29.77
CA ILE A 24 -9.61 17.35 -31.20
C ILE A 24 -8.88 16.01 -31.38
N VAL A 25 -7.78 15.80 -30.65
CA VAL A 25 -7.03 14.53 -30.72
C VAL A 25 -7.93 13.36 -30.39
N ASN A 26 -8.67 13.42 -29.27
CA ASN A 26 -9.56 12.36 -28.83
C ASN A 26 -10.65 12.05 -29.89
N ASN A 27 -11.24 13.06 -30.52
CA ASN A 27 -12.29 12.86 -31.51
C ASN A 27 -11.79 12.18 -32.80
N PHE A 28 -10.51 12.41 -33.18
CA PHE A 28 -9.90 11.72 -34.32
C PHE A 28 -9.39 10.33 -33.96
N THR A 29 -8.91 10.10 -32.73
CA THR A 29 -8.34 8.81 -32.32
C THR A 29 -9.40 7.83 -31.84
N ALA A 30 -10.49 8.29 -31.20
CA ALA A 30 -11.55 7.43 -30.66
C ALA A 30 -12.12 6.40 -31.66
N PRO A 31 -12.49 6.75 -32.91
CA PRO A 31 -13.03 5.76 -33.85
C PRO A 31 -12.01 4.69 -34.25
N VAL A 32 -10.72 5.06 -34.39
CA VAL A 32 -9.64 4.13 -34.73
C VAL A 32 -9.31 3.21 -33.55
N ILE A 33 -9.35 3.74 -32.32
CA ILE A 33 -9.18 2.94 -31.10
C ILE A 33 -10.32 1.92 -30.97
N ALA A 34 -11.56 2.34 -31.22
CA ALA A 34 -12.72 1.45 -31.18
C ALA A 34 -12.66 0.35 -32.25
N GLU A 35 -12.22 0.67 -33.47
CA GLU A 35 -12.01 -0.31 -34.54
C GLU A 35 -10.94 -1.34 -34.17
N HIS A 36 -9.77 -0.90 -33.70
CA HIS A 36 -8.72 -1.81 -33.26
C HIS A 36 -9.10 -2.64 -32.03
N ALA A 37 -9.89 -2.10 -31.09
CA ALA A 37 -10.41 -2.86 -29.96
C ALA A 37 -11.39 -3.97 -30.43
N ALA A 38 -12.26 -3.66 -31.39
CA ALA A 38 -13.17 -4.63 -31.98
C ALA A 38 -12.44 -5.71 -32.80
N GLU A 39 -11.40 -5.34 -33.56
CA GLU A 39 -10.55 -6.28 -34.28
C GLU A 39 -9.80 -7.22 -33.32
N LYS A 40 -9.20 -6.68 -32.25
CA LYS A 40 -8.52 -7.46 -31.22
C LYS A 40 -9.47 -8.42 -30.51
N SER A 41 -10.69 -7.96 -30.20
CA SER A 41 -11.74 -8.77 -29.59
C SER A 41 -12.13 -9.94 -30.52
N ASN A 42 -12.43 -9.66 -31.78
CA ASN A 42 -12.80 -10.69 -32.78
C ASN A 42 -11.66 -11.69 -33.03
N ALA A 43 -10.40 -11.22 -33.09
CA ALA A 43 -9.24 -12.09 -33.21
C ALA A 43 -9.04 -12.95 -31.94
N GLY A 44 -9.33 -12.37 -30.77
CA GLY A 44 -9.27 -13.04 -29.47
C GLY A 44 -10.19 -14.24 -29.37
N LEU A 45 -11.42 -14.16 -29.89
CA LEU A 45 -12.42 -15.24 -29.83
C LEU A 45 -11.88 -16.57 -30.37
N SER A 46 -11.22 -16.55 -31.54
CA SER A 46 -10.67 -17.78 -32.16
C SER A 46 -9.40 -18.28 -31.45
N ILE A 47 -8.68 -17.39 -30.76
CA ILE A 47 -7.50 -17.76 -29.96
C ILE A 47 -7.93 -18.50 -28.69
N VAL A 48 -8.93 -17.97 -27.99
CA VAL A 48 -9.38 -18.53 -26.70
C VAL A 48 -10.34 -19.70 -26.87
N PHE A 49 -10.93 -19.88 -28.05
CA PHE A 49 -11.80 -21.01 -28.37
C PHE A 49 -11.53 -21.56 -29.79
N PRO A 50 -10.44 -22.32 -30.00
CA PRO A 50 -10.03 -22.79 -31.33
C PRO A 50 -11.01 -23.73 -32.03
N ASP A 51 -11.80 -24.50 -31.27
CA ASP A 51 -12.72 -25.50 -31.81
C ASP A 51 -14.07 -24.92 -32.29
N ALA A 52 -14.27 -23.61 -32.11
CA ALA A 52 -15.48 -22.92 -32.54
C ALA A 52 -15.35 -22.41 -33.98
N THR A 53 -16.38 -22.69 -34.76
CA THR A 53 -16.53 -22.22 -36.16
C THR A 53 -17.30 -20.91 -36.26
N LYS A 54 -18.06 -20.54 -35.21
CA LYS A 54 -18.93 -19.36 -35.18
C LYS A 54 -19.14 -18.89 -33.74
N PHE A 55 -19.29 -17.58 -33.57
CA PHE A 55 -19.66 -16.95 -32.30
C PHE A 55 -20.94 -16.10 -32.46
N THR A 56 -21.77 -16.03 -31.42
CA THR A 56 -22.90 -15.08 -31.35
C THR A 56 -22.88 -14.31 -30.04
N THR A 57 -23.02 -13.00 -30.11
CA THR A 57 -23.09 -12.12 -28.93
C THR A 57 -24.35 -12.38 -28.10
N VAL A 58 -24.21 -12.23 -26.79
CA VAL A 58 -25.30 -12.24 -25.81
C VAL A 58 -25.59 -10.80 -25.38
N ASP A 59 -26.81 -10.32 -25.65
CA ASP A 59 -27.22 -8.96 -25.29
C ASP A 59 -27.67 -8.81 -23.83
N ASP A 60 -28.15 -9.89 -23.22
CA ASP A 60 -28.61 -9.95 -21.82
C ASP A 60 -28.00 -11.16 -21.13
N VAL A 61 -26.98 -10.92 -20.31
CA VAL A 61 -26.26 -11.94 -19.55
C VAL A 61 -27.09 -12.56 -18.43
N THR A 62 -28.23 -11.96 -18.06
CA THR A 62 -29.12 -12.47 -16.99
C THR A 62 -30.20 -13.41 -17.52
N LYS A 63 -30.34 -13.50 -18.85
CA LYS A 63 -31.37 -14.32 -19.49
C LYS A 63 -31.27 -15.79 -19.04
N GLY A 64 -32.42 -16.33 -18.64
CA GLY A 64 -32.54 -17.73 -18.21
C GLY A 64 -32.14 -17.98 -16.75
N ASN A 65 -31.52 -17.03 -16.06
CA ASN A 65 -31.15 -17.17 -14.66
C ASN A 65 -32.40 -17.19 -13.75
N THR A 66 -32.41 -18.08 -12.75
CA THR A 66 -33.54 -18.25 -11.82
C THR A 66 -33.65 -17.19 -10.73
N ASP A 67 -32.58 -16.44 -10.47
CA ASP A 67 -32.47 -15.35 -9.49
C ASP A 67 -31.76 -14.13 -10.10
N VAL A 68 -32.47 -13.49 -11.03
CA VAL A 68 -32.01 -12.29 -11.76
C VAL A 68 -31.69 -11.12 -10.81
N GLU A 69 -32.36 -11.02 -9.65
CA GLU A 69 -32.11 -9.94 -8.70
C GLU A 69 -30.74 -10.10 -8.03
N SER A 70 -30.42 -11.30 -7.54
CA SER A 70 -29.11 -11.59 -6.96
C SER A 70 -27.97 -11.46 -7.98
N LEU A 71 -28.17 -11.91 -9.22
CA LEU A 71 -27.15 -11.75 -10.28
C LEU A 71 -26.94 -10.27 -10.64
N ASN A 72 -28.01 -9.49 -10.79
CA ASN A 72 -27.88 -8.05 -11.05
C ASN A 72 -27.19 -7.31 -9.90
N LYS A 73 -27.49 -7.68 -8.65
CA LYS A 73 -26.79 -7.14 -7.49
C LYS A 73 -25.30 -7.48 -7.54
N TYR A 74 -24.98 -8.75 -7.81
CA TYR A 74 -23.60 -9.20 -7.95
C TYR A 74 -22.84 -8.42 -9.04
N LEU A 75 -23.39 -8.34 -10.26
CA LEU A 75 -22.78 -7.60 -11.37
C LEU A 75 -22.58 -6.11 -11.07
N LYS A 76 -23.50 -5.49 -10.32
CA LYS A 76 -23.44 -4.07 -9.98
C LYS A 76 -22.47 -3.74 -8.85
N GLU A 77 -22.31 -4.66 -7.91
CA GLU A 77 -21.43 -4.49 -6.73
C GLU A 77 -20.00 -5.00 -6.97
N ASN A 78 -19.80 -5.82 -8.00
CA ASN A 78 -18.50 -6.29 -8.45
C ASN A 78 -17.74 -5.17 -9.19
N LEU A 79 -16.42 -5.12 -9.02
CA LEU A 79 -15.55 -4.19 -9.76
C LEU A 79 -15.19 -4.71 -11.15
N ASN A 80 -15.36 -6.00 -11.38
CA ASN A 80 -15.18 -6.63 -12.67
C ASN A 80 -16.44 -6.40 -13.51
N ASN A 81 -16.25 -5.94 -14.73
CA ASN A 81 -17.28 -5.75 -15.73
C ASN A 81 -17.25 -6.88 -16.74
N ILE A 82 -18.43 -7.23 -17.26
CA ILE A 82 -18.56 -8.11 -18.42
C ILE A 82 -18.73 -7.22 -19.66
N ASP A 83 -17.67 -7.07 -20.45
CA ASP A 83 -17.67 -6.27 -21.67
C ASP A 83 -18.35 -6.99 -22.82
N GLY A 84 -18.28 -8.32 -22.82
CA GLY A 84 -18.88 -9.15 -23.85
C GLY A 84 -19.03 -10.60 -23.41
N LEU A 85 -20.16 -11.21 -23.79
CA LEU A 85 -20.39 -12.64 -23.67
C LEU A 85 -20.78 -13.18 -25.04
N TYR A 86 -20.14 -14.28 -25.45
CA TYR A 86 -20.28 -14.86 -26.78
C TYR A 86 -20.54 -16.36 -26.67
N ILE A 87 -21.56 -16.87 -27.34
CA ILE A 87 -21.79 -18.31 -27.46
C ILE A 87 -20.95 -18.86 -28.61
N ALA A 88 -20.20 -19.93 -28.34
CA ALA A 88 -19.33 -20.60 -29.28
C ALA A 88 -20.04 -21.82 -29.90
N TYR A 89 -19.98 -21.93 -31.23
CA TYR A 89 -20.62 -22.99 -32.00
C TYR A 89 -19.61 -23.77 -32.84
N ASN A 90 -19.75 -25.09 -32.86
CA ASN A 90 -19.16 -25.94 -33.87
C ASN A 90 -20.29 -26.48 -34.78
N GLY A 91 -20.38 -25.94 -36.00
CA GLY A 91 -21.58 -26.09 -36.83
C GLY A 91 -22.80 -25.47 -36.14
N ASP A 92 -23.86 -26.27 -35.96
CA ASP A 92 -25.10 -25.83 -35.29
C ASP A 92 -25.13 -26.16 -33.78
N SER A 93 -24.10 -26.83 -33.25
CA SER A 93 -24.04 -27.23 -31.85
C SER A 93 -23.32 -26.18 -31.00
N VAL A 94 -23.93 -25.80 -29.88
CA VAL A 94 -23.26 -25.00 -28.85
C VAL A 94 -22.20 -25.86 -28.18
N VAL A 95 -20.95 -25.38 -28.20
CA VAL A 95 -19.79 -26.09 -27.63
C VAL A 95 -19.19 -25.37 -26.43
N GLY A 96 -19.60 -24.13 -26.16
CA GLY A 96 -19.15 -23.36 -25.02
C GLY A 96 -19.48 -21.88 -25.15
N ALA A 97 -18.75 -21.06 -24.40
CA ALA A 97 -18.88 -19.61 -24.41
C ALA A 97 -17.52 -18.94 -24.18
N VAL A 98 -17.43 -17.67 -24.58
CA VAL A 98 -16.29 -16.79 -24.31
C VAL A 98 -16.80 -15.55 -23.58
N ALA A 99 -16.17 -15.21 -22.46
CA ALA A 99 -16.42 -13.98 -21.73
C ALA A 99 -15.21 -13.05 -21.87
N GLN A 100 -15.46 -11.82 -22.29
CA GLN A 100 -14.55 -10.69 -22.19
C GLN A 100 -14.87 -9.94 -20.92
N VAL A 101 -13.92 -9.93 -19.99
CA VAL A 101 -14.05 -9.25 -18.70
C VAL A 101 -12.99 -8.18 -18.57
N ASP A 102 -13.40 -7.12 -17.90
CA ASP A 102 -12.61 -5.95 -17.62
C ASP A 102 -12.60 -5.72 -16.11
N GLY A 103 -11.49 -5.31 -15.54
CA GLY A 103 -11.51 -5.01 -14.13
C GLY A 103 -10.16 -4.66 -13.52
N PRO A 104 -10.16 -4.41 -12.20
CA PRO A 104 -8.95 -4.07 -11.49
C PRO A 104 -7.90 -5.18 -11.53
N SER A 105 -6.64 -4.77 -11.67
CA SER A 105 -5.46 -5.58 -11.37
C SER A 105 -4.54 -4.82 -10.40
N TYR A 106 -3.22 -4.79 -10.63
CA TYR A 106 -2.39 -3.81 -9.91
C TYR A 106 -2.78 -2.39 -10.33
N ASP A 107 -3.12 -2.21 -11.61
CA ASP A 107 -3.81 -1.03 -12.13
C ASP A 107 -5.11 -1.48 -12.81
N HIS A 108 -5.02 -2.01 -14.04
CA HIS A 108 -6.17 -2.44 -14.81
C HIS A 108 -5.83 -3.51 -15.86
N VAL A 109 -6.80 -4.37 -16.16
CA VAL A 109 -6.67 -5.38 -17.20
C VAL A 109 -8.03 -5.72 -17.82
N THR A 110 -8.01 -5.90 -19.14
CA THR A 110 -9.09 -6.52 -19.91
C THR A 110 -8.60 -7.85 -20.49
N LEU A 111 -9.33 -8.92 -20.24
CA LEU A 111 -8.99 -10.28 -20.69
C LEU A 111 -10.19 -11.03 -21.24
N MET A 112 -9.92 -12.06 -22.03
CA MET A 112 -10.91 -13.02 -22.53
C MET A 112 -10.62 -14.41 -21.98
N VAL A 113 -11.68 -15.13 -21.62
CA VAL A 113 -11.62 -16.53 -21.22
C VAL A 113 -12.67 -17.31 -21.99
N GLY A 114 -12.25 -18.39 -22.66
CA GLY A 114 -13.15 -19.37 -23.26
C GLY A 114 -13.39 -20.55 -22.32
N ILE A 115 -14.62 -21.03 -22.23
CA ILE A 115 -14.98 -22.24 -21.48
C ILE A 115 -15.89 -23.17 -22.30
N ASP A 116 -15.65 -24.47 -22.20
CA ASP A 116 -16.51 -25.48 -22.83
C ASP A 116 -17.81 -25.73 -22.02
N MET A 117 -18.68 -26.61 -22.53
CA MET A 117 -19.92 -27.01 -21.86
C MET A 117 -19.74 -27.67 -20.49
N LYS A 118 -18.52 -28.06 -20.12
CA LYS A 118 -18.16 -28.69 -18.85
C LYS A 118 -17.43 -27.72 -17.91
N ARG A 119 -17.33 -26.43 -18.25
CA ARG A 119 -16.54 -25.41 -17.53
C ARG A 119 -15.03 -25.68 -17.53
N THR A 120 -14.52 -26.42 -18.52
CA THR A 120 -13.09 -26.50 -18.78
C THR A 120 -12.66 -25.28 -19.58
N ILE A 121 -11.60 -24.59 -19.14
CA ILE A 121 -11.06 -23.43 -19.86
C ILE A 121 -10.45 -23.90 -21.19
N THR A 122 -10.93 -23.37 -22.31
CA THR A 122 -10.41 -23.69 -23.65
C THR A 122 -9.22 -22.81 -24.05
N GLY A 123 -9.05 -21.69 -23.37
CA GLY A 123 -7.95 -20.76 -23.55
C GLY A 123 -8.26 -19.41 -22.92
N MET A 124 -7.22 -18.58 -22.78
CA MET A 124 -7.38 -17.21 -22.34
C MET A 124 -6.41 -16.26 -23.04
N LYS A 125 -6.77 -14.98 -23.07
CA LYS A 125 -5.95 -13.95 -23.68
C LYS A 125 -6.11 -12.63 -22.94
N ILE A 126 -5.01 -12.00 -22.58
CA ILE A 126 -5.02 -10.59 -22.14
C ILE A 126 -5.09 -9.70 -23.39
N LEU A 127 -6.10 -8.84 -23.43
CA LEU A 127 -6.31 -7.88 -24.52
C LEU A 127 -5.56 -6.58 -24.27
N GLU A 128 -5.61 -6.12 -23.02
CA GLU A 128 -4.99 -4.89 -22.55
C GLU A 128 -4.63 -5.01 -21.07
N THR A 129 -3.50 -4.44 -20.67
CA THR A 129 -3.15 -4.25 -19.27
C THR A 129 -2.30 -3.01 -19.11
N SER A 130 -2.56 -2.26 -18.03
CA SER A 130 -1.77 -1.09 -17.63
C SER A 130 -0.91 -1.35 -16.39
N ASP A 131 -0.76 -2.62 -15.99
CA ASP A 131 0.12 -3.02 -14.90
C ASP A 131 1.59 -2.60 -15.15
N SER A 132 2.42 -2.65 -14.10
CA SER A 132 3.82 -2.21 -14.19
C SER A 132 4.69 -3.16 -15.05
N PRO A 133 5.53 -2.63 -15.97
CA PRO A 133 6.52 -3.42 -16.71
C PRO A 133 7.49 -4.17 -15.78
N GLY A 134 7.80 -5.42 -16.11
CA GLY A 134 8.67 -6.29 -15.28
C GLY A 134 7.98 -6.88 -14.04
N TYR A 135 6.69 -6.59 -13.85
CA TYR A 135 5.84 -7.16 -12.80
C TYR A 135 4.54 -7.69 -13.43
N GLY A 136 3.41 -6.98 -13.29
CA GLY A 136 2.11 -7.48 -13.77
C GLY A 136 2.00 -7.63 -15.30
N GLN A 137 2.78 -6.88 -16.10
CA GLN A 137 2.84 -7.07 -17.56
C GLN A 137 3.53 -8.36 -17.99
N GLU A 138 4.21 -9.08 -17.09
CA GLU A 138 4.75 -10.40 -17.39
C GLU A 138 3.65 -11.39 -17.80
N ALA A 139 2.39 -11.11 -17.41
CA ALA A 139 1.22 -11.85 -17.84
C ALA A 139 0.99 -11.84 -19.37
N LEU A 140 1.54 -10.86 -20.09
CA LEU A 140 1.44 -10.76 -21.56
C LEU A 140 2.25 -11.85 -22.29
N LYS A 141 3.12 -12.56 -21.57
CA LYS A 141 3.96 -13.61 -22.15
C LYS A 141 3.19 -14.93 -22.27
N PRO A 142 3.44 -15.74 -23.31
CA PRO A 142 2.78 -17.04 -23.51
C PRO A 142 2.80 -17.95 -22.30
N GLU A 143 3.91 -17.97 -21.57
CA GLU A 143 4.13 -18.81 -20.40
C GLU A 143 3.10 -18.59 -19.29
N PHE A 144 2.47 -17.42 -19.24
CA PHE A 144 1.40 -17.15 -18.29
C PHE A 144 0.05 -17.69 -18.78
N TYR A 145 -0.44 -17.22 -19.92
CA TYR A 145 -1.80 -17.56 -20.36
C TYR A 145 -1.94 -18.99 -20.92
N GLU A 146 -0.86 -19.66 -21.30
CA GLU A 146 -0.90 -21.08 -21.72
C GLU A 146 -1.19 -22.05 -20.57
N GLN A 147 -1.01 -21.61 -19.31
CA GLN A 147 -1.26 -22.45 -18.12
C GLN A 147 -2.72 -22.83 -17.94
N PHE A 148 -3.63 -22.03 -18.50
CA PHE A 148 -5.06 -22.11 -18.18
C PHE A 148 -5.83 -23.06 -19.10
N THR A 149 -5.30 -23.37 -20.28
CA THR A 149 -5.95 -24.29 -21.22
C THR A 149 -6.05 -25.69 -20.61
N GLY A 150 -7.27 -26.22 -20.54
CA GLY A 150 -7.57 -27.54 -19.99
C GLY A 150 -7.80 -27.57 -18.48
N ILE A 151 -7.74 -26.44 -17.78
CA ILE A 151 -8.11 -26.37 -16.36
C ILE A 151 -9.62 -26.56 -16.22
N ASP A 152 -10.03 -27.48 -15.34
CA ASP A 152 -11.40 -27.60 -14.87
C ASP A 152 -11.71 -26.44 -13.90
N ALA A 153 -12.57 -25.52 -14.33
CA ALA A 153 -12.95 -24.33 -13.58
C ALA A 153 -14.35 -24.48 -12.94
N SER A 154 -14.72 -25.69 -12.55
CA SER A 154 -15.91 -25.95 -11.73
C SER A 154 -15.74 -25.37 -10.31
N GLU A 155 -14.51 -25.29 -9.83
CA GLU A 155 -14.11 -24.62 -8.59
C GLU A 155 -13.29 -23.36 -8.90
N SER A 156 -13.22 -22.43 -7.95
CA SER A 156 -12.44 -21.19 -8.13
C SER A 156 -10.94 -21.46 -8.24
N LEU A 157 -10.31 -20.83 -9.23
CA LEU A 157 -8.87 -20.84 -9.40
C LEU A 157 -8.22 -19.92 -8.37
N VAL A 158 -7.06 -20.34 -7.85
CA VAL A 158 -6.26 -19.61 -6.87
C VAL A 158 -4.83 -19.46 -7.39
N ALA A 159 -4.30 -18.24 -7.38
CA ALA A 159 -2.93 -17.97 -7.82
C ALA A 159 -1.91 -18.64 -6.90
N GLY A 160 -0.91 -19.31 -7.48
CA GLY A 160 0.09 -20.10 -6.75
C GLY A 160 -0.39 -21.50 -6.33
N GLU A 161 -1.66 -21.84 -6.56
CA GLU A 161 -2.20 -23.19 -6.35
C GLU A 161 -2.71 -23.80 -7.66
N SER A 162 -3.64 -23.14 -8.33
CA SER A 162 -4.24 -23.59 -9.60
C SER A 162 -3.38 -23.26 -10.83
N PHE A 163 -2.54 -22.22 -10.73
CA PHE A 163 -1.60 -21.77 -11.75
C PHE A 163 -0.42 -21.06 -11.08
N ASP A 164 0.72 -20.99 -11.77
CA ASP A 164 1.91 -20.33 -11.27
C ASP A 164 1.70 -18.80 -11.22
N ALA A 165 1.82 -18.24 -10.02
CA ALA A 165 1.76 -16.81 -9.82
C ALA A 165 3.01 -16.11 -10.41
N ILE A 166 2.83 -14.86 -10.84
CA ILE A 166 3.93 -14.03 -11.35
C ILE A 166 4.79 -13.58 -10.18
N SER A 167 6.08 -13.96 -10.20
CA SER A 167 7.05 -13.60 -9.17
C SER A 167 7.14 -12.08 -8.98
N GLY A 168 6.96 -11.61 -7.74
CA GLY A 168 6.97 -10.19 -7.41
C GLY A 168 5.71 -9.42 -7.79
N ALA A 169 4.70 -10.06 -8.37
CA ALA A 169 3.43 -9.45 -8.78
C ALA A 169 2.22 -10.21 -8.21
N THR A 170 2.21 -10.44 -6.88
CA THR A 170 1.13 -11.14 -6.16
C THR A 170 -0.24 -10.47 -6.36
N ILE A 171 -0.29 -9.13 -6.34
CA ILE A 171 -1.52 -8.35 -6.55
C ILE A 171 -2.12 -8.65 -7.93
N SER A 172 -1.30 -8.54 -8.99
CA SER A 172 -1.73 -8.86 -10.36
C SER A 172 -2.15 -10.32 -10.49
N SER A 173 -1.39 -11.25 -9.91
CA SER A 173 -1.67 -12.69 -9.99
C SER A 173 -3.03 -13.04 -9.38
N ASN A 174 -3.34 -12.51 -8.20
CA ASN A 174 -4.64 -12.71 -7.56
C ASN A 174 -5.77 -12.07 -8.37
N ALA A 175 -5.56 -10.86 -8.90
CA ALA A 175 -6.56 -10.20 -9.73
C ALA A 175 -6.86 -10.95 -11.04
N TYR A 176 -5.85 -11.57 -11.67
CA TYR A 176 -6.07 -12.45 -12.81
C TYR A 176 -6.94 -13.65 -12.42
N ALA A 177 -6.70 -14.28 -11.26
CA ALA A 177 -7.55 -15.35 -10.77
C ALA A 177 -9.00 -14.88 -10.58
N ASP A 178 -9.21 -13.71 -9.95
CA ASP A 178 -10.54 -13.15 -9.69
C ASP A 178 -11.31 -12.85 -10.98
N LEU A 179 -10.64 -12.27 -11.98
CA LEU A 179 -11.23 -11.99 -13.29
C LEU A 179 -11.56 -13.26 -14.06
N ILE A 180 -10.69 -14.26 -14.03
CA ILE A 180 -10.94 -15.55 -14.67
C ILE A 180 -12.13 -16.24 -13.99
N ASN A 181 -12.16 -16.27 -12.66
CA ASN A 181 -13.27 -16.83 -11.90
C ASN A 181 -14.60 -16.12 -12.20
N PHE A 182 -14.58 -14.80 -12.30
CA PHE A 182 -15.74 -14.01 -12.69
C PHE A 182 -16.21 -14.35 -14.11
N ALA A 183 -15.29 -14.40 -15.09
CA ALA A 183 -15.58 -14.76 -16.47
C ALA A 183 -16.20 -16.17 -16.58
N VAL A 184 -15.59 -17.16 -15.91
CA VAL A 184 -16.05 -18.56 -15.86
C VAL A 184 -17.43 -18.64 -15.22
N TYR A 185 -17.66 -17.93 -14.11
CA TYR A 185 -18.95 -17.93 -13.43
C TYR A 185 -20.06 -17.42 -14.35
N ILE A 186 -19.88 -16.24 -14.96
CA ILE A 186 -20.89 -15.64 -15.83
C ILE A 186 -21.15 -16.49 -17.08
N ALA A 187 -20.08 -16.90 -17.78
CA ALA A 187 -20.22 -17.73 -18.98
C ALA A 187 -20.84 -19.10 -18.64
N GLY A 188 -20.41 -19.74 -17.56
CA GLY A 188 -20.83 -21.07 -17.18
C GLY A 188 -22.28 -21.10 -16.68
N ASP A 189 -22.68 -20.09 -15.90
CA ASP A 189 -24.06 -19.95 -15.45
C ASP A 189 -25.01 -19.67 -16.63
N TYR A 190 -24.61 -18.83 -17.58
CA TYR A 190 -25.38 -18.60 -18.79
C TYR A 190 -25.55 -19.89 -19.62
N LEU A 191 -24.48 -20.67 -19.79
CA LEU A 191 -24.53 -21.96 -20.49
C LEU A 191 -25.42 -22.98 -19.77
N ALA A 192 -25.34 -23.07 -18.44
CA ALA A 192 -26.16 -23.97 -17.65
C ALA A 192 -27.65 -23.65 -17.79
N ASN A 193 -28.00 -22.36 -17.66
CA ASN A 193 -29.38 -21.89 -17.65
C ASN A 193 -30.05 -21.91 -19.03
N ASN A 194 -29.28 -21.79 -20.12
CA ASN A 194 -29.85 -21.65 -21.48
C ASN A 194 -29.55 -22.82 -22.42
N PHE A 195 -28.48 -23.59 -22.17
CA PHE A 195 -27.98 -24.59 -23.13
C PHE A 195 -27.64 -25.96 -22.50
N GLY A 196 -27.93 -26.16 -21.22
CA GLY A 196 -27.68 -27.43 -20.53
C GLY A 196 -26.20 -27.69 -20.23
N GLY A 197 -25.39 -26.63 -20.12
CA GLY A 197 -24.01 -26.72 -19.64
C GLY A 197 -23.92 -27.13 -18.16
N ALA A 198 -22.72 -27.50 -17.72
CA ALA A 198 -22.48 -27.87 -16.33
C ALA A 198 -22.70 -26.68 -15.38
N SER A 199 -23.44 -26.91 -14.30
CA SER A 199 -23.50 -25.99 -13.16
C SER A 199 -22.15 -25.98 -12.45
N GLY A 200 -21.72 -24.83 -11.97
CA GLY A 200 -20.50 -24.73 -11.16
C GLY A 200 -20.80 -24.42 -9.70
N SER A 201 -19.72 -24.14 -8.97
CA SER A 201 -19.76 -23.58 -7.62
C SER A 201 -20.54 -22.26 -7.57
N ALA A 202 -20.91 -21.82 -6.34
CA ALA A 202 -21.58 -20.54 -6.12
C ALA A 202 -20.78 -19.38 -6.72
N ALA A 203 -21.44 -18.23 -6.92
CA ALA A 203 -20.74 -17.01 -7.34
C ALA A 203 -19.44 -16.87 -6.55
N PRO A 204 -18.27 -16.76 -7.22
CA PRO A 204 -17.02 -16.62 -6.51
C PRO A 204 -17.18 -15.42 -5.59
N THR A 205 -16.64 -15.52 -4.37
CA THR A 205 -16.62 -14.40 -3.43
C THR A 205 -15.84 -13.28 -4.11
N GLY A 206 -16.56 -12.44 -4.84
CA GLY A 206 -16.01 -11.52 -5.83
C GLY A 206 -15.09 -10.51 -5.18
N PRO A 207 -14.35 -9.71 -5.98
CA PRO A 207 -13.44 -8.72 -5.46
C PRO A 207 -14.19 -7.84 -4.47
N VAL A 208 -13.47 -7.54 -3.40
CA VAL A 208 -13.92 -6.90 -2.18
C VAL A 208 -14.88 -5.74 -2.51
N THR A 209 -16.14 -5.85 -2.08
CA THR A 209 -17.09 -4.74 -2.17
C THR A 209 -16.63 -3.61 -1.27
N TYR A 210 -16.64 -2.38 -1.76
CA TYR A 210 -16.18 -1.21 -1.00
C TYR A 210 -17.29 -0.23 -0.71
N GLU A 211 -17.41 0.17 0.55
CA GLU A 211 -18.30 1.28 0.90
C GLU A 211 -17.92 2.53 0.10
N LYS A 212 -18.94 3.31 -0.29
CA LYS A 212 -18.72 4.60 -0.95
C LYS A 212 -17.94 5.53 0.00
N PRO A 213 -17.11 6.44 -0.53
CA PRO A 213 -16.47 7.46 0.30
C PRO A 213 -17.52 8.25 1.07
N PHE A 214 -17.23 8.56 2.33
CA PHE A 214 -18.14 9.35 3.14
C PHE A 214 -18.15 10.79 2.66
N SER A 215 -19.35 11.38 2.48
CA SER A 215 -19.43 12.83 2.39
C SER A 215 -19.00 13.46 3.72
N PHE A 216 -18.47 14.69 3.65
CA PHE A 216 -18.06 15.44 4.83
C PHE A 216 -19.16 15.50 5.91
N GLY A 217 -20.40 15.79 5.51
CA GLY A 217 -21.55 15.84 6.43
C GLY A 217 -21.84 14.49 7.10
N GLN A 218 -21.84 13.39 6.34
CA GLN A 218 -22.08 12.04 6.90
C GLN A 218 -21.01 11.65 7.92
N ALA A 219 -19.75 11.91 7.63
CA ALA A 219 -18.66 11.57 8.54
C ALA A 219 -18.73 12.36 9.85
N LEU A 220 -19.03 13.65 9.76
CA LEU A 220 -19.17 14.52 10.93
C LEU A 220 -20.28 14.02 11.88
N PHE A 221 -21.43 13.64 11.30
CA PHE A 221 -22.57 13.16 12.08
C PHE A 221 -22.32 11.84 12.80
N GLU A 222 -21.59 10.91 12.18
CA GLU A 222 -21.39 9.58 12.74
C GLU A 222 -20.31 9.54 13.84
N ILE A 223 -19.25 10.34 13.73
CA ILE A 223 -18.09 10.27 14.64
C ILE A 223 -18.46 10.68 16.07
N PHE A 224 -19.32 11.68 16.23
CA PHE A 224 -19.80 12.17 17.53
C PHE A 224 -21.29 11.88 17.78
N ASP A 225 -21.93 11.12 16.89
CA ASP A 225 -23.37 10.84 16.93
C ASP A 225 -24.23 12.12 17.01
N ILE A 226 -23.79 13.19 16.33
CA ILE A 226 -24.40 14.53 16.43
C ILE A 226 -25.84 14.50 15.93
N GLN A 227 -26.19 13.63 14.98
CA GLN A 227 -27.57 13.49 14.49
C GLN A 227 -28.55 13.05 15.58
N ASN A 228 -28.09 12.27 16.55
CA ASN A 228 -28.93 11.72 17.60
C ASN A 228 -28.73 12.45 18.95
N ASN A 229 -27.89 13.48 18.99
CA ASN A 229 -27.62 14.27 20.18
C ASN A 229 -27.87 15.76 19.93
N GLU A 230 -29.11 16.18 20.19
CA GLU A 230 -29.57 17.57 20.01
C GLU A 230 -28.80 18.59 20.85
N ASN A 231 -27.98 18.15 21.81
CA ASN A 231 -27.18 19.04 22.67
C ASN A 231 -25.77 19.29 22.12
N LEU A 232 -25.40 18.72 20.98
CA LEU A 232 -24.08 18.94 20.37
C LEU A 232 -24.19 19.84 19.13
N LYS A 233 -23.24 20.76 19.01
CA LYS A 233 -23.01 21.53 17.77
C LYS A 233 -21.55 21.44 17.34
N VAL A 234 -21.30 21.72 16.07
CA VAL A 234 -19.95 21.87 15.53
C VAL A 234 -19.68 23.30 15.12
N GLU A 235 -18.46 23.76 15.37
CA GLU A 235 -18.01 25.10 15.00
C GLU A 235 -16.71 24.99 14.20
N TRP A 236 -16.54 25.85 13.21
CA TRP A 236 -15.34 25.88 12.39
C TRP A 236 -14.12 26.25 13.22
N ILE A 237 -13.02 25.52 13.03
CA ILE A 237 -11.70 25.93 13.53
C ILE A 237 -11.03 26.72 12.42
N THR A 238 -10.70 27.99 12.67
CA THR A 238 -10.00 28.86 11.72
C THR A 238 -8.69 29.34 12.33
N ASN A 239 -7.58 29.15 11.60
CA ASN A 239 -6.24 29.76 11.82
C ASN A 239 -5.34 29.20 12.93
N ASP A 240 -5.73 28.13 13.64
CA ASP A 240 -4.96 27.62 14.79
C ASP A 240 -4.46 26.18 14.62
N LEU A 241 -4.57 25.60 13.41
CA LEU A 241 -4.01 24.28 13.11
C LEU A 241 -2.78 24.42 12.19
N PRO A 242 -1.77 23.55 12.36
CA PRO A 242 -0.62 23.54 11.47
C PRO A 242 -1.06 23.19 10.05
N GLU A 243 -0.52 23.89 9.05
CA GLU A 243 -0.81 23.61 7.63
C GLU A 243 -0.45 22.19 7.23
N THR A 244 0.60 21.64 7.85
CA THR A 244 1.03 20.26 7.63
C THR A 244 1.39 19.55 8.93
N VAL A 245 1.15 18.23 8.97
CA VAL A 245 1.56 17.34 10.05
C VAL A 245 2.19 16.10 9.42
N ASN A 246 3.48 15.86 9.69
CA ASN A 246 4.23 14.74 9.10
C ASN A 246 4.11 14.67 7.56
N SER A 247 4.29 15.81 6.89
CA SER A 247 4.12 15.97 5.43
C SER A 247 2.71 15.77 4.88
N PHE A 248 1.71 15.48 5.73
CA PHE A 248 0.30 15.48 5.36
C PHE A 248 -0.30 16.88 5.47
N THR A 249 -1.25 17.20 4.61
CA THR A 249 -1.90 18.51 4.56
C THR A 249 -3.17 18.50 5.41
N THR A 250 -3.24 19.45 6.35
CA THR A 250 -4.44 19.64 7.18
C THR A 250 -5.56 20.23 6.32
N GLY A 251 -6.72 19.58 6.37
CA GLY A 251 -7.93 20.01 5.68
C GLY A 251 -8.89 20.78 6.59
N HIS A 252 -10.19 20.62 6.37
CA HIS A 252 -11.21 21.24 7.20
C HIS A 252 -11.18 20.69 8.64
N ALA A 253 -11.46 21.56 9.61
CA ALA A 253 -11.44 21.20 11.02
C ALA A 253 -12.57 21.89 11.80
N PHE A 254 -13.06 21.21 12.83
CA PHE A 254 -14.23 21.60 13.60
C PHE A 254 -14.05 21.27 15.07
N SER A 255 -14.51 22.14 15.95
CA SER A 255 -14.70 21.81 17.36
C SER A 255 -16.09 21.21 17.56
N VAL A 256 -16.24 20.37 18.57
CA VAL A 256 -17.53 19.84 19.02
C VAL A 256 -17.84 20.47 20.37
N VAL A 257 -18.98 21.14 20.46
CA VAL A 257 -19.38 21.91 21.64
C VAL A 257 -20.64 21.30 22.25
N ASP A 258 -20.58 21.00 23.54
CA ASP A 258 -21.77 20.70 24.34
C ASP A 258 -22.51 22.01 24.63
N MET A 259 -23.73 22.13 24.11
CA MET A 259 -24.55 23.34 24.22
C MET A 259 -25.11 23.57 25.62
N ASN A 260 -25.21 22.54 26.47
CA ASN A 260 -25.66 22.70 27.85
C ASN A 260 -24.60 23.40 28.71
N THR A 261 -23.34 23.05 28.49
CA THR A 261 -22.21 23.60 29.25
C THR A 261 -21.46 24.71 28.52
N ASN A 262 -21.75 24.89 27.23
CA ASN A 262 -21.00 25.72 26.29
C ASN A 262 -19.48 25.44 26.33
N LYS A 263 -19.11 24.15 26.46
CA LYS A 263 -17.72 23.70 26.52
C LYS A 263 -17.39 22.86 25.29
N ILE A 264 -16.16 23.01 24.79
CA ILE A 264 -15.61 22.13 23.76
C ILE A 264 -15.35 20.76 24.40
N ILE A 265 -15.83 19.69 23.77
CA ILE A 265 -15.69 18.31 24.24
C ILE A 265 -14.85 17.44 23.30
N GLY A 266 -14.46 17.99 22.14
CA GLY A 266 -13.62 17.32 21.18
C GLY A 266 -13.44 18.13 19.90
N ALA A 267 -12.68 17.57 18.98
CA ALA A 267 -12.39 18.19 17.69
C ALA A 267 -12.37 17.13 16.59
N ILE A 268 -12.68 17.57 15.38
CA ILE A 268 -12.70 16.77 14.16
C ILE A 268 -11.76 17.44 13.16
N VAL A 269 -10.81 16.70 12.61
CA VAL A 269 -9.84 17.21 11.64
C VAL A 269 -9.81 16.31 10.42
N ALA A 270 -9.88 16.91 9.23
CA ALA A 270 -9.58 16.24 7.98
C ALA A 270 -8.09 16.32 7.66
N MET A 271 -7.53 15.27 7.07
CA MET A 271 -6.12 15.18 6.71
C MET A 271 -5.97 14.51 5.36
N THR A 272 -5.12 15.08 4.50
CA THR A 272 -4.88 14.59 3.14
C THR A 272 -3.41 14.22 2.94
N GLY A 273 -3.17 13.12 2.24
CA GLY A 273 -1.83 12.64 1.89
C GLY A 273 -1.88 11.59 0.80
N MET A 274 -0.76 10.90 0.59
CA MET A 274 -0.68 9.82 -0.39
C MET A 274 -1.00 8.45 0.23
N SER A 275 -1.78 7.66 -0.48
CA SER A 275 -1.97 6.22 -0.28
C SER A 275 -1.68 5.52 -1.60
N ASN A 276 -0.73 4.57 -1.59
CA ASN A 276 -0.33 3.80 -2.76
C ASN A 276 -0.17 4.60 -4.08
N ASN A 277 0.49 5.77 -4.03
CA ASN A 277 0.69 6.74 -5.13
C ASN A 277 -0.53 7.57 -5.58
N HIS A 278 -1.65 7.48 -4.86
CA HIS A 278 -2.86 8.24 -5.10
C HIS A 278 -3.25 9.09 -3.89
N ASP A 279 -4.14 10.07 -4.08
CA ASP A 279 -4.61 10.90 -2.98
C ASP A 279 -5.55 10.14 -2.06
N ALA A 280 -5.35 10.30 -0.76
CA ALA A 280 -6.26 9.87 0.28
C ALA A 280 -6.57 11.01 1.24
N THR A 281 -7.85 11.14 1.62
CA THR A 281 -8.32 12.08 2.62
C THR A 281 -9.10 11.32 3.68
N VAL A 282 -8.72 11.49 4.94
CA VAL A 282 -9.45 10.98 6.09
C VAL A 282 -10.03 12.13 6.91
N ILE A 283 -11.01 11.82 7.73
CA ILE A 283 -11.52 12.71 8.78
C ILE A 283 -11.60 11.95 10.08
N VAL A 284 -11.09 12.55 11.15
CA VAL A 284 -10.92 11.90 12.45
C VAL A 284 -11.44 12.80 13.55
N GLY A 285 -12.24 12.25 14.45
CA GLY A 285 -12.66 12.93 15.67
C GLY A 285 -11.99 12.36 16.90
N VAL A 286 -11.60 13.25 17.80
CA VAL A 286 -10.95 12.93 19.08
C VAL A 286 -11.62 13.66 20.22
N ASN A 287 -11.56 13.07 21.42
CA ASN A 287 -12.01 13.72 22.65
C ASN A 287 -10.88 14.46 23.38
N LEU A 288 -11.21 15.16 24.47
CA LEU A 288 -10.27 15.88 25.34
C LEU A 288 -9.16 15.00 25.96
N LYS A 289 -9.35 13.67 25.96
CA LYS A 289 -8.38 12.69 26.47
C LYS A 289 -7.44 12.18 25.37
N ARG A 290 -7.47 12.79 24.17
CA ARG A 290 -6.65 12.40 23.01
C ARG A 290 -6.96 10.97 22.54
N THR A 291 -8.22 10.55 22.66
CA THR A 291 -8.72 9.25 22.20
C THR A 291 -9.56 9.42 20.95
N ILE A 292 -9.35 8.58 19.96
CA ILE A 292 -10.11 8.56 18.70
C ILE A 292 -11.53 8.06 18.96
N LEU A 293 -12.51 8.86 18.61
CA LEU A 293 -13.93 8.50 18.66
C LEU A 293 -14.41 7.83 17.38
N GLY A 294 -13.77 8.17 16.26
CA GLY A 294 -14.02 7.57 14.96
C GLY A 294 -13.13 8.19 13.88
N ALA A 295 -12.95 7.44 12.78
CA ALA A 295 -12.24 7.87 11.59
C ALA A 295 -13.03 7.43 10.35
N ARG A 296 -13.09 8.28 9.32
CA ARG A 296 -13.73 7.98 8.03
C ARG A 296 -12.83 8.36 6.87
N ILE A 297 -12.96 7.62 5.77
CA ILE A 297 -12.24 7.88 4.53
C ILE A 297 -13.17 8.68 3.60
N MET A 298 -12.76 9.90 3.28
CA MET A 298 -13.50 10.83 2.44
C MET A 298 -13.07 10.75 0.97
N LYS A 299 -11.80 10.44 0.74
CA LYS A 299 -11.21 10.26 -0.59
C LYS A 299 -10.18 9.14 -0.47
N LEU A 300 -10.13 8.25 -1.45
CA LEU A 300 -9.11 7.21 -1.54
C LEU A 300 -9.05 6.78 -3.00
N ASP A 301 -8.10 7.31 -3.74
CA ASP A 301 -7.99 7.08 -5.18
C ASP A 301 -7.04 5.93 -5.52
N ASP A 302 -6.69 5.08 -4.54
CA ASP A 302 -5.91 3.87 -4.75
C ASP A 302 -6.51 3.02 -5.89
N ALA A 303 -5.62 2.35 -6.63
CA ALA A 303 -6.01 1.42 -7.69
C ALA A 303 -7.16 0.51 -7.22
N PRO A 304 -8.22 0.37 -8.03
CA PRO A 304 -9.32 -0.54 -7.70
C PRO A 304 -8.73 -1.95 -7.55
N GLY A 305 -9.27 -2.76 -6.63
CA GLY A 305 -8.69 -4.07 -6.31
C GLY A 305 -8.60 -4.30 -4.82
N PHE A 306 -7.56 -3.80 -4.13
CA PHE A 306 -7.28 -4.10 -2.71
C PHE A 306 -7.25 -2.86 -1.80
N GLY A 307 -6.72 -1.72 -2.26
CA GLY A 307 -6.56 -0.51 -1.42
C GLY A 307 -7.89 0.07 -0.97
N LEU A 308 -8.89 0.05 -1.85
CA LEU A 308 -10.24 0.54 -1.57
C LEU A 308 -10.93 -0.18 -0.38
N ALA A 309 -10.41 -1.32 0.08
CA ALA A 309 -10.89 -2.04 1.28
C ALA A 309 -10.77 -1.25 2.56
N ALA A 310 -9.92 -0.23 2.57
CA ALA A 310 -9.85 0.67 3.70
C ALA A 310 -11.20 1.36 3.95
N ARG A 311 -12.02 1.55 2.89
CA ARG A 311 -13.36 2.14 3.00
C ARG A 311 -14.34 1.25 3.76
N ASN A 312 -14.05 -0.04 3.96
CA ASN A 312 -14.96 -0.94 4.65
C ASN A 312 -14.93 -0.75 6.17
N LYS A 313 -16.09 -0.93 6.80
CA LYS A 313 -16.22 -0.85 8.26
C LYS A 313 -15.27 -1.77 9.01
N SER A 314 -14.98 -2.95 8.47
CA SER A 314 -14.01 -3.90 9.04
C SER A 314 -12.61 -3.30 9.22
N PHE A 315 -12.23 -2.32 8.40
CA PHE A 315 -10.98 -1.60 8.51
C PHE A 315 -11.09 -0.35 9.39
N TYR A 316 -11.90 0.64 8.99
CA TYR A 316 -11.90 1.94 9.67
C TYR A 316 -12.44 1.91 11.11
N SER A 317 -13.24 0.91 11.49
CA SER A 317 -13.75 0.80 12.86
C SER A 317 -12.66 0.46 13.88
N GLN A 318 -11.53 -0.08 13.44
CA GLN A 318 -10.41 -0.46 14.30
C GLN A 318 -9.71 0.74 14.97
N PHE A 319 -9.83 1.94 14.38
CA PHE A 319 -9.24 3.17 14.93
C PHE A 319 -9.96 3.68 16.19
N LYS A 320 -11.25 3.36 16.35
CA LYS A 320 -12.04 3.84 17.49
C LYS A 320 -11.47 3.32 18.82
N GLY A 321 -11.34 4.20 19.79
CA GLY A 321 -10.81 3.90 21.12
C GLY A 321 -9.28 3.92 21.22
N LYS A 322 -8.56 4.07 20.10
CA LYS A 322 -7.10 4.21 20.14
C LYS A 322 -6.69 5.57 20.66
N SER A 323 -5.60 5.61 21.42
CA SER A 323 -4.99 6.86 21.84
C SER A 323 -4.13 7.40 20.71
N VAL A 324 -4.13 8.72 20.52
CA VAL A 324 -3.23 9.37 19.57
C VAL A 324 -1.82 9.56 20.15
N ASP A 325 -1.59 9.22 21.42
CA ASP A 325 -0.27 9.32 22.08
C ASP A 325 0.66 8.15 21.75
N THR A 326 0.16 7.13 21.04
CA THR A 326 0.92 5.93 20.70
C THR A 326 0.58 5.54 19.28
N TYR A 327 1.62 5.24 18.51
CA TYR A 327 1.46 4.76 17.14
C TYR A 327 0.47 3.59 17.07
N PHE A 328 -0.43 3.67 16.09
CA PHE A 328 -1.24 2.56 15.67
C PHE A 328 -1.18 2.40 14.16
N GLY A 329 -1.16 1.15 13.73
CA GLY A 329 -1.03 0.77 12.34
C GLY A 329 -0.98 -0.75 12.21
N PRO A 330 -0.80 -1.28 10.99
CA PRO A 330 -0.58 -2.71 10.78
C PRO A 330 0.49 -3.27 11.71
N GLY A 331 0.14 -4.28 12.51
CA GLY A 331 1.03 -4.87 13.53
C GLY A 331 1.11 -4.08 14.85
N ALA A 332 0.51 -2.89 14.92
CA ALA A 332 0.34 -2.05 16.10
C ALA A 332 -1.16 -1.79 16.36
N GLY A 333 -1.93 -2.88 16.54
CA GLY A 333 -3.35 -2.82 16.88
C GLY A 333 -4.31 -2.53 15.71
N ILE A 334 -3.81 -2.44 14.47
CA ILE A 334 -4.63 -2.51 13.25
C ILE A 334 -4.29 -3.82 12.53
N THR A 335 -5.31 -4.56 12.13
CA THR A 335 -5.21 -5.67 11.20
C THR A 335 -5.14 -5.11 9.78
N ALA A 336 -4.07 -5.43 9.07
CA ALA A 336 -3.89 -5.00 7.68
C ALA A 336 -4.97 -5.58 6.77
N ILE A 337 -5.33 -4.82 5.74
CA ILE A 337 -6.05 -5.33 4.59
C ILE A 337 -5.14 -6.29 3.84
N GLU A 338 -5.65 -7.47 3.54
CA GLU A 338 -4.95 -8.45 2.73
C GLU A 338 -4.57 -7.87 1.36
N ASN A 339 -3.31 -8.07 0.95
CA ASN A 339 -2.73 -7.51 -0.27
C ASN A 339 -2.74 -5.96 -0.39
N ALA A 340 -3.16 -5.23 0.65
CA ALA A 340 -3.19 -3.75 0.70
C ALA A 340 -2.46 -3.19 1.93
N MET A 341 -1.27 -3.74 2.22
CA MET A 341 -0.45 -3.31 3.37
C MET A 341 -0.10 -1.82 3.29
N LYS A 342 0.30 -1.32 2.11
CA LYS A 342 0.62 0.09 1.90
C LYS A 342 -0.57 0.99 2.23
N THR A 343 -1.75 0.68 1.69
CA THR A 343 -2.97 1.42 1.98
C THR A 343 -3.32 1.39 3.46
N SER A 344 -3.19 0.21 4.09
CA SER A 344 -3.45 0.05 5.52
C SER A 344 -2.54 0.91 6.39
N GLU A 345 -1.24 0.97 6.06
CA GLU A 345 -0.25 1.82 6.71
C GLU A 345 -0.53 3.31 6.46
N SER A 346 -0.72 3.73 5.21
CA SER A 346 -1.02 5.12 4.82
C SER A 346 -2.24 5.68 5.54
N ILE A 347 -3.35 4.94 5.52
CA ILE A 347 -4.58 5.38 6.16
C ILE A 347 -4.40 5.44 7.68
N SER A 348 -3.67 4.50 8.29
CA SER A 348 -3.37 4.56 9.72
C SER A 348 -2.56 5.81 10.09
N HIS A 349 -1.58 6.18 9.27
CA HIS A 349 -0.78 7.39 9.48
C HIS A 349 -1.59 8.68 9.28
N LEU A 350 -2.44 8.73 8.27
CA LEU A 350 -3.36 9.85 8.06
C LEU A 350 -4.30 10.01 9.25
N VAL A 351 -4.81 8.90 9.79
CA VAL A 351 -5.70 8.92 10.95
C VAL A 351 -4.95 9.40 12.21
N GLN A 352 -3.73 8.91 12.40
CA GLN A 352 -2.84 9.34 13.47
C GLN A 352 -2.51 10.83 13.39
N ALA A 353 -2.29 11.36 12.19
CA ALA A 353 -1.99 12.77 11.94
C ALA A 353 -3.16 13.68 12.23
N ALA A 354 -4.33 13.34 11.70
CA ALA A 354 -5.56 14.05 11.98
C ALA A 354 -5.87 14.07 13.49
N GLY A 355 -5.75 12.91 14.15
CA GLY A 355 -6.02 12.79 15.59
C GLY A 355 -5.06 13.59 16.46
N TRP A 356 -3.77 13.62 16.09
CA TRP A 356 -2.76 14.42 16.77
C TRP A 356 -3.04 15.92 16.62
N ALA A 357 -3.23 16.40 15.38
CA ALA A 357 -3.54 17.80 15.09
C ALA A 357 -4.76 18.28 15.88
N ALA A 358 -5.82 17.48 15.89
CA ALA A 358 -7.03 17.76 16.67
C ALA A 358 -6.74 17.82 18.18
N SER A 359 -5.88 16.95 18.69
CA SER A 359 -5.57 16.88 20.13
C SER A 359 -4.65 18.01 20.60
N GLU A 360 -3.71 18.46 19.77
CA GLU A 360 -2.90 19.65 20.07
C GLU A 360 -3.77 20.90 20.12
N TRP A 361 -4.67 21.07 19.15
CA TRP A 361 -5.61 22.18 19.16
C TRP A 361 -6.50 22.16 20.42
N LEU A 362 -6.99 20.99 20.84
CA LEU A 362 -7.76 20.86 22.09
C LEU A 362 -6.93 21.17 23.34
N ALA A 363 -5.65 20.83 23.36
CA ALA A 363 -4.78 21.12 24.50
C ALA A 363 -4.56 22.63 24.68
N GLU A 364 -4.56 23.40 23.58
CA GLU A 364 -4.41 24.85 23.59
C GLU A 364 -5.75 25.57 23.83
N ASN A 365 -6.85 25.04 23.28
CA ASN A 365 -8.12 25.77 23.18
C ASN A 365 -9.25 25.21 24.05
N ALA A 366 -9.09 24.03 24.66
CA ALA A 366 -10.20 23.31 25.28
C ALA A 366 -9.80 22.31 26.37
N GLU A 367 -9.38 22.76 27.57
CA GLU A 367 -9.07 21.92 28.77
C GLU A 367 -8.45 20.52 28.46
N GLY A 368 -7.71 20.43 27.35
CA GLY A 368 -7.39 19.17 26.71
C GLY A 368 -6.15 18.59 27.33
N LYS A 369 -6.06 17.27 27.38
CA LYS A 369 -4.82 16.63 27.80
C LYS A 369 -3.71 17.02 26.82
N LYS A 370 -2.62 17.58 27.36
CA LYS A 370 -1.37 17.82 26.61
C LYS A 370 -0.70 16.49 26.27
N ALA A 371 -0.02 16.45 25.12
CA ALA A 371 0.86 15.33 24.79
C ALA A 371 1.84 15.04 25.94
N SER A 372 2.18 13.76 26.12
CA SER A 372 3.31 13.41 26.98
C SER A 372 4.60 14.00 26.40
N PRO A 373 5.60 14.41 27.22
CA PRO A 373 6.88 14.93 26.71
C PRO A 373 7.60 14.00 25.71
N ASN A 374 7.29 12.69 25.74
CA ASN A 374 7.87 11.67 24.86
C ASN A 374 6.86 11.11 23.85
N ALA A 375 5.70 11.73 23.68
CA ALA A 375 4.74 11.30 22.68
C ALA A 375 5.22 11.75 21.30
N ASP A 376 5.78 10.82 20.53
CA ASP A 376 5.90 10.94 19.08
C ASP A 376 5.04 9.84 18.47
N PRO A 377 3.84 10.17 17.98
CA PRO A 377 2.91 9.17 17.49
C PRO A 377 3.14 8.82 16.02
N PHE A 378 4.02 9.56 15.33
CA PHE A 378 4.36 9.36 13.92
C PHE A 378 5.54 8.43 13.75
N THR A 379 6.33 8.29 14.80
CA THR A 379 7.23 7.17 14.96
C THR A 379 6.48 6.07 15.70
N ILE A 380 6.62 4.82 15.22
CA ILE A 380 6.64 3.69 16.16
C ILE A 380 7.63 4.12 17.23
N THR A 381 7.33 3.96 18.53
CA THR A 381 8.33 4.25 19.56
C THR A 381 9.49 3.28 19.45
N ILE A 382 10.38 3.63 18.54
CA ILE A 382 11.82 3.61 18.52
C ILE A 382 12.12 4.91 17.73
N THR A 383 12.50 5.98 18.42
CA THR A 383 12.49 7.36 17.92
C THR A 383 13.29 7.54 16.61
N GLU A 384 12.69 8.12 15.58
CA GLU A 384 13.30 8.47 14.28
C GLU A 384 13.42 10.00 14.19
N GLY A 385 14.65 10.54 14.27
CA GLY A 385 14.91 11.98 14.41
C GLY A 385 15.97 12.33 15.47
N SER A 386 16.41 11.38 16.28
CA SER A 386 17.74 11.47 16.86
C SER A 386 18.73 11.38 15.70
N THR A 387 19.39 12.48 15.32
CA THR A 387 20.82 12.33 15.08
C THR A 387 21.37 11.81 16.39
N TYR A 388 21.50 10.49 16.52
CA TYR A 388 22.31 10.00 17.60
C TYR A 388 23.66 10.66 17.38
N THR A 389 24.09 11.47 18.33
CA THR A 389 25.54 11.62 18.45
C THR A 389 26.03 10.17 18.61
N VAL A 390 27.09 9.79 17.90
CA VAL A 390 27.56 8.39 17.95
C VAL A 390 27.71 7.82 19.38
N PRO A 391 27.95 8.63 20.44
CA PRO A 391 27.78 8.21 21.84
C PRO A 391 26.39 7.67 22.24
N GLU A 392 25.28 8.17 21.71
CA GLU A 392 23.93 7.70 22.07
C GLU A 392 23.50 6.45 21.28
N ALA A 393 23.96 6.26 20.03
CA ALA A 393 23.66 5.05 19.25
C ALA A 393 24.39 3.81 19.77
N ILE A 394 25.62 3.98 20.28
CA ILE A 394 26.35 2.89 20.94
C ILE A 394 25.67 2.50 22.26
N PHE A 395 25.02 3.47 22.91
CA PHE A 395 24.27 3.26 24.14
C PHE A 395 22.99 2.44 23.93
N ASP A 396 22.36 2.56 22.76
CA ASP A 396 21.23 1.69 22.38
C ASP A 396 21.65 0.25 22.01
N ILE A 397 22.90 0.03 21.58
CA ILE A 397 23.42 -1.32 21.29
C ILE A 397 23.68 -2.08 22.61
N TYR A 398 24.17 -1.38 23.64
CA TYR A 398 24.58 -2.00 24.91
C TYR A 398 23.61 -1.80 26.08
N ASP A 399 22.54 -1.03 25.93
CA ASP A 399 21.57 -0.75 27.01
C ASP A 399 22.23 -0.20 28.29
N VAL A 400 22.80 1.01 28.20
CA VAL A 400 23.67 1.59 29.24
C VAL A 400 22.96 1.92 30.54
N GLU A 401 21.63 2.06 30.54
CA GLU A 401 20.89 2.15 31.81
C GLU A 401 21.19 0.95 32.71
N ASN A 402 21.51 -0.21 32.10
CA ASN A 402 21.90 -1.44 32.76
C ASN A 402 23.42 -1.69 32.76
N HIS A 403 24.22 -0.81 32.14
CA HIS A 403 25.68 -0.94 31.97
C HIS A 403 26.45 0.38 32.24
N PRO A 404 26.34 0.97 33.45
CA PRO A 404 26.97 2.26 33.78
C PRO A 404 28.51 2.23 33.75
N GLU A 405 29.13 1.05 33.70
CA GLU A 405 30.58 0.85 33.62
C GLU A 405 31.18 1.09 32.23
N LEU A 406 30.35 1.22 31.20
CA LEU A 406 30.82 1.39 29.83
C LEU A 406 31.28 2.83 29.57
N THR A 407 32.48 2.96 28.98
CA THR A 407 33.02 4.25 28.53
C THR A 407 33.41 4.19 27.06
N THR A 408 33.51 5.35 26.41
CA THR A 408 33.84 5.43 24.98
C THR A 408 34.95 6.43 24.68
N LYS A 409 35.71 6.17 23.62
CA LYS A 409 36.75 7.06 23.11
C LYS A 409 36.70 7.14 21.58
N ASP A 410 36.72 8.36 21.03
CA ASP A 410 36.76 8.56 19.59
C ASP A 410 38.11 8.10 18.99
N ILE A 411 38.05 7.50 17.80
CA ILE A 411 39.22 7.11 17.01
C ILE A 411 39.64 8.30 16.14
N GLU A 412 40.81 8.87 16.43
CA GLU A 412 41.32 10.06 15.73
C GLU A 412 41.71 9.78 14.27
N THR A 413 42.22 8.58 13.97
CA THR A 413 42.65 8.18 12.62
C THR A 413 41.82 6.99 12.16
N LEU A 414 40.88 7.25 11.24
CA LEU A 414 40.00 6.22 10.68
C LEU A 414 40.75 5.31 9.68
N PRO A 415 40.42 4.01 9.61
CA PRO A 415 41.00 3.11 8.62
C PRO A 415 40.55 3.49 7.21
N THR A 416 41.46 3.47 6.24
CA THR A 416 41.10 3.75 4.84
C THR A 416 40.56 2.50 4.15
N VAL A 417 39.28 2.46 3.78
CA VAL A 417 38.71 1.38 2.96
C VAL A 417 38.15 2.01 1.69
N GLU A 418 38.56 1.52 0.52
CA GLU A 418 38.12 2.09 -0.77
C GLU A 418 36.75 1.52 -1.17
N ASP A 419 35.79 2.41 -1.42
CA ASP A 419 34.49 2.15 -2.05
C ASP A 419 33.96 3.47 -2.62
N ASP A 420 33.46 3.46 -3.86
CA ASP A 420 33.01 4.68 -4.55
C ASP A 420 31.74 5.30 -3.94
N ASN A 421 31.02 4.58 -3.08
CA ASN A 421 29.71 4.97 -2.59
C ASN A 421 29.56 4.90 -1.07
N LEU A 422 30.56 4.42 -0.34
CA LEU A 422 30.53 4.24 1.11
C LEU A 422 31.68 4.98 1.78
N THR A 423 31.40 5.60 2.92
CA THR A 423 32.41 6.36 3.69
C THR A 423 32.30 6.08 5.17
N ILE A 424 33.45 6.03 5.87
CA ILE A 424 33.49 5.97 7.32
C ILE A 424 33.43 7.41 7.83
N THR A 425 32.38 7.74 8.58
CA THR A 425 32.19 9.09 9.13
C THR A 425 32.71 9.22 10.55
N LYS A 426 32.69 8.12 11.31
CA LYS A 426 33.15 8.10 12.71
C LYS A 426 33.62 6.70 13.14
N GLY A 427 34.56 6.66 14.09
CA GLY A 427 35.03 5.45 14.75
C GLY A 427 35.11 5.67 16.26
N ILE A 428 34.71 4.66 17.04
CA ILE A 428 34.68 4.70 18.51
C ILE A 428 35.25 3.40 19.08
N GLN A 429 36.05 3.50 20.14
CA GLN A 429 36.41 2.40 21.03
C GLN A 429 35.45 2.37 22.23
N VAL A 430 34.95 1.18 22.58
CA VAL A 430 34.07 0.92 23.72
C VAL A 430 34.84 0.15 24.78
N PHE A 431 34.84 0.65 26.01
CA PHE A 431 35.53 0.04 27.14
C PHE A 431 34.54 -0.38 28.22
N ASP A 432 34.83 -1.49 28.88
CA ASP A 432 34.15 -2.00 30.06
C ASP A 432 35.18 -2.07 31.20
N ASN A 433 35.04 -1.21 32.21
CA ASN A 433 36.02 -1.07 33.29
C ASN A 433 37.47 -0.95 32.77
N ASP A 434 37.69 0.01 31.86
CA ASP A 434 38.98 0.30 31.17
C ASP A 434 39.51 -0.82 30.24
N THR A 435 38.77 -1.93 30.07
CA THR A 435 39.13 -3.00 29.14
C THR A 435 38.43 -2.79 27.81
N LEU A 436 39.19 -2.80 26.70
CA LEU A 436 38.60 -2.67 25.36
C LEU A 436 37.65 -3.84 25.09
N LYS A 437 36.37 -3.51 24.87
CA LYS A 437 35.28 -4.46 24.63
C LYS A 437 34.93 -4.55 23.15
N ALA A 438 34.81 -3.41 22.49
CA ALA A 438 34.40 -3.33 21.10
C ALA A 438 34.93 -2.09 20.38
N ILE A 439 34.88 -2.14 19.05
CA ILE A 439 35.14 -1.01 18.16
C ILE A 439 33.89 -0.83 17.29
N ALA A 440 33.41 0.40 17.20
CA ALA A 440 32.25 0.75 16.39
C ALA A 440 32.60 1.74 15.28
N PHE A 441 32.06 1.52 14.08
CA PHE A 441 32.20 2.43 12.94
C PHE A 441 30.84 2.88 12.43
N GLU A 442 30.71 4.19 12.20
CA GLU A 442 29.57 4.75 11.49
C GLU A 442 29.91 4.83 10.00
N ILE A 443 29.07 4.18 9.20
CA ILE A 443 29.19 4.14 7.73
C ILE A 443 28.07 4.97 7.14
N ASN A 444 28.39 5.80 6.16
CA ASN A 444 27.44 6.55 5.35
C ASN A 444 27.44 6.02 3.91
N GLY A 445 26.26 5.91 3.31
CA GLY A 445 26.09 5.51 1.92
C GLY A 445 24.69 5.78 1.39
N LYS A 446 24.45 5.41 0.12
CA LYS A 446 23.11 5.48 -0.48
C LYS A 446 22.29 4.22 -0.20
N LEU A 447 21.03 4.42 0.21
CA LEU A 447 20.02 3.36 0.31
C LEU A 447 19.28 3.21 -1.04
N TYR A 448 17.95 3.30 -1.08
CA TYR A 448 17.19 3.20 -2.34
C TYR A 448 17.39 4.43 -3.24
N SER A 449 16.91 5.61 -2.79
CA SER A 449 17.02 6.87 -3.55
C SER A 449 17.69 8.01 -2.79
N HIS A 450 18.10 7.76 -1.55
CA HIS A 450 18.55 8.79 -0.60
C HIS A 450 19.67 8.27 0.31
N ASP A 451 20.35 9.20 0.99
CA ASP A 451 21.44 8.88 1.91
C ASP A 451 20.94 8.21 3.20
N GLY A 452 21.76 7.30 3.73
CA GLY A 452 21.57 6.69 5.05
C GLY A 452 22.89 6.40 5.75
N SER A 453 22.83 6.18 7.05
CA SER A 453 24.00 5.80 7.86
C SER A 453 23.67 4.77 8.92
N VAL A 454 24.65 3.92 9.21
CA VAL A 454 24.54 2.81 10.17
C VAL A 454 25.79 2.79 11.04
N LEU A 455 25.60 2.78 12.36
CA LEU A 455 26.62 2.45 13.33
C LEU A 455 26.65 0.94 13.55
N VAL A 456 27.84 0.35 13.51
CA VAL A 456 28.04 -1.09 13.70
C VAL A 456 29.08 -1.29 14.79
N SER A 457 28.74 -2.01 15.86
CA SER A 457 29.68 -2.35 16.94
C SER A 457 30.17 -3.79 16.79
N ILE A 458 31.49 -3.98 16.86
CA ILE A 458 32.14 -5.28 16.70
C ILE A 458 33.08 -5.51 17.89
N ASN A 459 32.89 -6.61 18.61
CA ASN A 459 33.73 -6.94 19.77
C ASN A 459 35.13 -7.38 19.38
N THR A 460 36.01 -7.54 20.36
CA THR A 460 37.42 -7.94 20.16
C THR A 460 37.60 -9.35 19.56
N ASN A 461 36.55 -10.17 19.48
CA ASN A 461 36.56 -11.46 18.80
C ASN A 461 36.09 -11.40 17.34
N GLY A 462 35.82 -10.20 16.80
CA GLY A 462 35.32 -10.03 15.43
C GLY A 462 33.86 -10.45 15.26
N ILE A 463 33.06 -10.43 16.33
CA ILE A 463 31.62 -10.70 16.28
C ILE A 463 30.86 -9.37 16.40
N ILE A 464 29.79 -9.23 15.61
CA ILE A 464 28.91 -8.06 15.65
C ILE A 464 28.11 -8.09 16.96
N ASP A 465 28.33 -7.12 17.83
CA ASP A 465 27.54 -6.94 19.05
C ASP A 465 26.17 -6.33 18.75
N GLY A 466 26.08 -5.53 17.69
CA GLY A 466 24.81 -4.98 17.21
C GLY A 466 24.99 -3.88 16.17
N ILE A 467 23.87 -3.44 15.60
CA ILE A 467 23.83 -2.30 14.68
C ILE A 467 22.77 -1.29 15.10
N ARG A 468 22.95 -0.05 14.67
CA ARG A 468 21.93 1.00 14.77
C ARG A 468 21.91 1.86 13.53
N ILE A 469 20.72 2.07 12.96
CA ILE A 469 20.54 3.06 11.88
C ILE A 469 20.57 4.45 12.51
N THR A 470 21.57 5.26 12.13
CA THR A 470 21.78 6.62 12.66
C THR A 470 21.19 7.70 11.75
N LYS A 471 20.96 7.38 10.47
CA LYS A 471 20.21 8.22 9.52
C LYS A 471 19.51 7.34 8.51
N ILE A 472 18.25 7.61 8.26
CA ILE A 472 17.51 7.06 7.13
C ILE A 472 16.67 8.18 6.52
N ASN A 473 16.70 8.27 5.19
CA ASN A 473 15.85 9.20 4.45
C ASN A 473 15.19 8.41 3.30
N ASP A 474 14.74 7.20 3.56
CA ASP A 474 14.25 6.28 2.54
C ASP A 474 12.77 6.57 2.19
N THR A 475 12.22 5.89 1.18
CA THR A 475 10.81 6.06 0.80
C THR A 475 9.91 5.80 2.02
N PRO A 476 9.11 6.80 2.46
CA PRO A 476 8.19 6.64 3.57
C PRO A 476 7.35 5.38 3.38
N MET A 477 7.13 4.63 4.47
CA MET A 477 6.34 3.37 4.53
C MET A 477 7.00 2.08 4.01
N LEU A 478 8.14 2.12 3.32
CA LEU A 478 8.87 0.90 2.94
C LEU A 478 10.21 0.81 3.65
N GLY A 479 11.12 1.74 3.34
CA GLY A 479 12.49 1.69 3.86
C GLY A 479 12.57 1.88 5.38
N ASN A 480 11.65 2.65 5.98
CA ASN A 480 11.65 2.91 7.43
C ASN A 480 11.35 1.66 8.27
N LYS A 481 10.86 0.56 7.67
CA LYS A 481 10.77 -0.74 8.35
C LYS A 481 12.14 -1.25 8.81
N ALA A 482 13.22 -0.79 8.17
CA ALA A 482 14.57 -1.11 8.60
C ALA A 482 14.90 -0.57 9.98
N LEU A 483 14.10 0.36 10.53
CA LEU A 483 14.25 0.86 11.90
C LEU A 483 13.72 -0.09 12.97
N GLY A 484 13.14 -1.23 12.59
CA GLY A 484 12.69 -2.24 13.55
C GLY A 484 13.85 -3.02 14.17
N LYS A 485 13.81 -3.22 15.50
CA LYS A 485 14.74 -4.12 16.21
C LYS A 485 14.76 -5.53 15.63
N SER A 486 13.64 -6.02 15.10
CA SER A 486 13.55 -7.33 14.44
C SER A 486 14.51 -7.45 13.25
N PHE A 487 14.78 -6.37 12.55
CA PHE A 487 15.75 -6.34 11.46
C PHE A 487 17.18 -6.23 12.00
N TRP A 488 17.45 -5.31 12.94
CA TRP A 488 18.79 -5.13 13.51
C TRP A 488 19.32 -6.35 14.26
N ASN A 489 18.44 -7.04 14.99
CA ASN A 489 18.82 -8.20 15.79
C ASN A 489 19.32 -9.35 14.93
N GLN A 490 18.99 -9.36 13.64
CA GLN A 490 19.53 -10.35 12.72
C GLN A 490 21.05 -10.23 12.59
N PHE A 491 21.63 -9.04 12.75
CA PHE A 491 23.09 -8.86 12.63
C PHE A 491 23.85 -9.27 13.88
N THR A 492 23.18 -9.30 15.03
CA THR A 492 23.82 -9.58 16.33
C THR A 492 24.33 -11.02 16.40
N GLY A 493 25.55 -11.20 16.89
CA GLY A 493 26.20 -12.51 17.01
C GLY A 493 26.76 -13.06 15.70
N LYS A 494 26.61 -12.36 14.56
CA LYS A 494 27.20 -12.77 13.29
C LYS A 494 28.67 -12.37 13.17
N PRO A 495 29.50 -13.12 12.42
CA PRO A 495 30.90 -12.76 12.22
C PRO A 495 31.04 -11.49 11.38
N ALA A 496 31.93 -10.59 11.78
CA ALA A 496 32.31 -9.39 11.04
C ALA A 496 33.36 -9.71 9.97
N ASN A 497 33.05 -10.65 9.07
CA ASN A 497 33.93 -11.06 7.96
C ASN A 497 33.59 -10.38 6.62
N GLY A 498 32.47 -9.65 6.55
CA GLY A 498 32.04 -8.92 5.35
C GLY A 498 31.26 -9.77 4.34
N GLU A 499 30.75 -10.94 4.73
CA GLU A 499 30.09 -11.91 3.86
C GLU A 499 28.56 -11.98 4.06
N LEU A 500 27.95 -11.02 4.76
CA LEU A 500 26.49 -11.03 4.97
C LEU A 500 25.75 -10.73 3.66
N SER A 501 24.72 -11.51 3.36
CA SER A 501 23.85 -11.37 2.18
C SER A 501 22.36 -11.45 2.54
N VAL A 502 21.53 -10.80 1.70
CA VAL A 502 20.06 -10.88 1.73
C VAL A 502 19.60 -11.67 0.49
N PRO A 503 18.74 -12.69 0.61
CA PRO A 503 18.05 -13.14 1.82
C PRO A 503 18.78 -14.24 2.61
N GLU A 504 19.97 -14.69 2.19
CA GLU A 504 20.54 -15.96 2.69
C GLU A 504 20.97 -15.89 4.16
N THR A 505 21.57 -14.78 4.58
CA THR A 505 22.07 -14.62 5.96
C THR A 505 21.27 -13.60 6.78
N ILE A 506 20.55 -12.71 6.10
CA ILE A 506 19.69 -11.67 6.67
C ILE A 506 18.39 -11.70 5.87
N ASP A 507 17.26 -11.86 6.55
CA ASP A 507 15.94 -11.86 5.96
C ASP A 507 15.62 -10.49 5.34
N ALA A 508 15.05 -10.52 4.13
CA ALA A 508 14.58 -9.31 3.47
C ALA A 508 13.35 -8.73 4.17
N ILE A 509 13.33 -7.41 4.33
CA ILE A 509 12.12 -6.69 4.74
C ILE A 509 11.12 -6.73 3.57
N SER A 510 9.93 -7.28 3.81
CA SER A 510 8.87 -7.35 2.80
C SER A 510 8.51 -5.96 2.26
N GLY A 511 8.59 -5.80 0.94
CA GLY A 511 8.39 -4.53 0.23
C GLY A 511 9.59 -3.58 0.26
N ALA A 512 10.68 -3.89 0.97
CA ALA A 512 11.88 -3.06 1.11
C ALA A 512 13.19 -3.88 0.97
N THR A 513 13.22 -4.80 0.01
CA THR A 513 14.38 -5.66 -0.26
C THR A 513 15.63 -4.84 -0.59
N VAL A 514 15.49 -3.76 -1.37
CA VAL A 514 16.64 -2.90 -1.71
C VAL A 514 17.24 -2.25 -0.46
N THR A 515 16.42 -1.72 0.44
CA THR A 515 16.87 -1.14 1.71
C THR A 515 17.59 -2.19 2.57
N SER A 516 17.06 -3.41 2.64
CA SER A 516 17.67 -4.53 3.37
C SER A 516 19.06 -4.87 2.83
N THR A 517 19.18 -4.99 1.50
CA THR A 517 20.46 -5.26 0.82
C THR A 517 21.47 -4.13 1.02
N ARG A 518 21.03 -2.88 0.95
CA ARG A 518 21.92 -1.72 1.14
C ARG A 518 22.42 -1.62 2.57
N ILE A 519 21.57 -1.77 3.58
CA ILE A 519 22.01 -1.77 4.99
C ILE A 519 23.01 -2.90 5.24
N THR A 520 22.76 -4.09 4.70
CA THR A 520 23.70 -5.22 4.81
C THR A 520 25.06 -4.88 4.19
N ALA A 521 25.10 -4.13 3.08
CA ALA A 521 26.34 -3.64 2.49
C ALA A 521 27.09 -2.64 3.39
N LEU A 522 26.38 -1.72 4.07
CA LEU A 522 27.00 -0.83 5.06
C LEU A 522 27.62 -1.63 6.22
N VAL A 523 26.94 -2.68 6.70
CA VAL A 523 27.46 -3.56 7.76
C VAL A 523 28.72 -4.31 7.31
N ASN A 524 28.71 -4.86 6.11
CA ASN A 524 29.90 -5.52 5.54
C ASN A 524 31.08 -4.55 5.36
N PHE A 525 30.81 -3.29 5.03
CA PHE A 525 31.85 -2.28 4.94
C PHE A 525 32.44 -1.92 6.31
N ALA A 526 31.61 -1.83 7.36
CA ALA A 526 32.08 -1.66 8.73
C ALA A 526 32.96 -2.85 9.18
N ALA A 527 32.62 -4.07 8.80
CA ALA A 527 33.44 -5.25 9.05
C ALA A 527 34.84 -5.15 8.40
N LYS A 528 34.91 -4.67 7.15
CA LYS A 528 36.20 -4.40 6.47
C LYS A 528 37.01 -3.34 7.20
N ALA A 529 36.36 -2.26 7.63
CA ALA A 529 36.99 -1.18 8.40
C ALA A 529 37.57 -1.71 9.72
N TYR A 530 36.81 -2.52 10.46
CA TYR A 530 37.24 -3.18 11.68
C TYR A 530 38.48 -4.05 11.44
N ASN A 531 38.43 -4.95 10.46
CA ASN A 531 39.55 -5.85 10.17
C ASN A 531 40.83 -5.09 9.79
N LYS A 532 40.69 -3.97 9.08
CA LYS A 532 41.83 -3.10 8.78
C LYS A 532 42.33 -2.34 10.01
N TYR A 533 41.44 -1.90 10.89
CA TYR A 533 41.82 -1.18 12.10
C TYR A 533 42.56 -2.06 13.10
N VAL A 534 42.10 -3.29 13.35
CA VAL A 534 42.74 -4.22 14.31
C VAL A 534 44.02 -4.88 13.77
N ALA A 535 44.26 -4.81 12.46
CA ALA A 535 45.49 -5.29 11.82
C ALA A 535 46.66 -4.30 11.90
N ASN A 536 46.37 -3.03 12.21
CA ASN A 536 47.36 -1.96 12.43
C ASN A 536 47.53 -1.70 13.92
#